data_AF-A0A7X8H1Y5-F1
#
_entry.id   AF-A0A7X8H1Y5-F1
#
_cell.length_a   1.000
_cell.length_b   1.000
_cell.length_c   1.000
_cell.angle_alpha   90.00
_cell.angle_beta   90.00
_cell.angle_gamma   90.00
#
_symmetry.space_group_name_H-M   'P 1'
#
loop_
_entity.id
_entity.type
_entity.pdbx_description
1 polymer ?
#
loop_
_entity_poly.entity_id
_entity_poly.type
_entity_poly.pdbx_seq_one_letter_code
_entity_poly.pdbx_strand_id
1 'polypeptide(L)'
;MKGYIHVYTGNGKGKTTAALGLALRAVGAGKKVYFAQFVKGKIYSEIAAINRYIPEITVKQYGRGCFIVNEPTSEDIQAAKEGLEEASVVIRSGQYDVVILDEATIALHY
;
A
#
# COMPACT_ATOMS: atom_id res chain seq x y z
N MET A 1 -17.34 2.93 -16.49
CA MET A 1 -16.48 1.75 -16.27
C MET A 1 -16.74 1.21 -14.87
N LYS A 2 -16.59 -0.10 -14.65
CA LYS A 2 -16.81 -0.77 -13.36
C LYS A 2 -15.45 -1.04 -12.68
N GLY A 3 -15.32 -0.68 -11.40
CA GLY A 3 -14.16 -1.02 -10.58
C GLY A 3 -14.28 -2.41 -9.95
N TYR A 4 -13.15 -3.03 -9.61
CA TYR A 4 -13.07 -4.33 -8.95
C TYR A 4 -12.16 -4.26 -7.72
N ILE A 5 -12.40 -5.15 -6.76
CA ILE A 5 -11.57 -5.31 -5.56
C ILE A 5 -10.80 -6.62 -5.70
N HIS A 6 -9.47 -6.55 -5.58
CA HIS A 6 -8.60 -7.71 -5.60
C HIS A 6 -8.06 -7.95 -4.20
N VAL A 7 -8.14 -9.19 -3.71
CA VAL A 7 -7.58 -9.59 -2.41
C VAL A 7 -6.52 -10.65 -2.66
N TYR A 8 -5.26 -10.30 -2.37
CA TYR A 8 -4.14 -11.24 -2.39
C TYR A 8 -3.84 -11.68 -0.95
N THR A 9 -4.21 -12.91 -0.61
CA THR A 9 -4.05 -13.48 0.75
C THR A 9 -3.35 -14.84 0.71
N GLY A 10 -3.13 -15.44 1.88
CA GLY A 10 -2.44 -16.72 2.06
C GLY A 10 -0.99 -16.59 2.51
N ASN A 11 -0.43 -17.70 2.98
CA ASN A 11 0.91 -17.74 3.61
C ASN A 11 2.06 -17.75 2.60
N GLY A 12 1.77 -17.95 1.31
CA GLY A 12 2.77 -17.91 0.25
C GLY A 12 3.41 -16.53 0.09
N LYS A 13 4.69 -16.53 -0.30
CA LYS A 13 5.37 -15.32 -0.81
C LYS A 13 4.77 -14.94 -2.16
N GLY A 14 4.55 -13.63 -2.37
CA GLY A 14 4.16 -13.10 -3.68
C GLY A 14 3.01 -12.10 -3.67
N LYS A 15 2.31 -11.91 -2.54
CA LYS A 15 1.19 -10.95 -2.43
C LYS A 15 1.59 -9.53 -2.82
N THR A 16 2.59 -8.96 -2.14
CA THR A 16 3.12 -7.62 -2.43
C THR A 16 3.71 -7.56 -3.84
N THR A 17 4.42 -8.60 -4.30
CA THR A 17 5.00 -8.65 -5.65
C THR A 17 3.93 -8.63 -6.74
N ALA A 18 2.82 -9.36 -6.55
CA ALA A 18 1.68 -9.33 -7.46
C ALA A 18 1.01 -7.95 -7.49
N ALA A 19 0.89 -7.29 -6.34
CA ALA A 19 0.38 -5.92 -6.25
C ALA A 19 1.29 -4.91 -6.98
N LEU A 20 2.62 -5.01 -6.81
CA LEU A 20 3.59 -4.19 -7.54
C LEU A 20 3.53 -4.43 -9.05
N GLY A 21 3.38 -5.68 -9.48
CA GLY A 21 3.18 -6.02 -10.90
C GLY A 21 1.90 -5.41 -11.49
N LEU A 22 0.81 -5.38 -10.71
CA LEU A 22 -0.43 -4.70 -11.09
C LEU A 22 -0.22 -3.18 -11.22
N ALA A 23 0.47 -2.57 -10.26
CA ALA A 23 0.79 -1.14 -10.28
C ALA A 23 1.60 -0.76 -11.52
N LEU A 24 2.66 -1.53 -11.81
CA LEU A 24 3.50 -1.31 -12.99
C LEU A 24 2.70 -1.45 -14.29
N ARG A 25 1.83 -2.47 -14.38
CA ARG A 25 0.94 -2.64 -15.54
C ARG A 25 0.00 -1.45 -15.72
N ALA A 26 -0.58 -0.95 -14.62
CA ALA A 26 -1.49 0.19 -14.66
C ALA A 26 -0.77 1.45 -15.16
N VAL A 27 0.40 1.78 -14.60
CA VAL A 27 1.19 2.92 -15.07
C VAL A 27 1.62 2.77 -16.53
N GLY A 28 2.01 1.57 -16.96
CA GLY A 28 2.31 1.29 -18.36
C GLY A 28 1.13 1.54 -19.32
N ALA A 29 -0.10 1.57 -18.80
CA ALA A 29 -1.32 1.94 -19.51
C ALA A 29 -1.74 3.41 -19.32
N GLY A 30 -0.86 4.27 -18.78
CA GLY A 30 -1.12 5.69 -18.54
C GLY A 30 -2.02 5.98 -17.34
N LYS A 31 -2.08 5.07 -16.37
CA LYS A 31 -2.95 5.17 -15.18
C LYS A 31 -2.19 5.69 -13.96
N LYS A 32 -2.89 6.38 -13.06
CA LYS A 32 -2.34 6.82 -11.77
C LYS A 32 -2.58 5.78 -10.69
N VAL A 33 -1.55 5.51 -9.89
CA VAL A 33 -1.60 4.50 -8.83
C VAL A 33 -1.27 5.13 -7.49
N TYR A 34 -2.04 4.77 -6.47
CA TYR A 34 -1.70 5.02 -5.07
C TYR A 34 -1.32 3.70 -4.41
N PHE A 35 -0.17 3.68 -3.74
CA PHE A 35 0.40 2.50 -3.11
C PHE A 35 0.67 2.77 -1.63
N ALA A 36 -0.25 2.36 -0.77
CA ALA A 36 -0.10 2.41 0.67
C ALA A 36 0.52 1.12 1.20
N GLN A 37 1.54 1.22 2.06
CA GLN A 37 2.08 0.11 2.82
C GLN A 37 1.83 0.30 4.31
N PHE A 38 1.11 -0.63 4.91
CA PHE A 38 0.92 -0.68 6.35
C PHE A 38 2.03 -1.50 7.01
N VAL A 39 2.33 -1.21 8.28
CA VAL A 39 3.32 -1.96 9.11
C VAL A 39 4.76 -1.92 8.58
N LYS A 40 4.99 -1.30 7.41
CA LYS A 40 6.29 -1.15 6.75
C LYS A 40 6.73 0.30 6.83
N GLY A 41 7.95 0.54 7.31
CA GLY A 41 8.59 1.87 7.28
C GLY A 41 10.04 1.86 6.82
N LYS A 42 10.57 0.70 6.41
CA LYS A 42 11.88 0.64 5.74
C LYS A 42 11.71 0.95 4.26
N ILE A 43 12.69 1.63 3.68
CA ILE A 43 12.76 1.83 2.24
C ILE A 43 13.26 0.52 1.62
N TYR A 44 12.34 -0.23 1.02
CA TYR A 44 12.66 -1.42 0.24
C TYR A 44 13.16 -1.02 -1.16
N SER A 45 13.92 -1.91 -1.81
CA SER A 45 14.48 -1.65 -3.14
C SER A 45 13.42 -1.33 -4.20
N GLU A 46 12.25 -1.98 -4.12
CA GLU A 46 11.15 -1.71 -5.05
C GLU A 46 10.58 -0.30 -4.86
N ILE A 47 10.46 0.17 -3.62
CA ILE A 47 9.97 1.50 -3.30
C ILE A 47 10.97 2.57 -3.74
N ALA A 48 12.27 2.33 -3.51
CA ALA A 48 13.31 3.22 -3.99
C ALA A 48 13.29 3.36 -5.53
N ALA A 49 13.09 2.25 -6.24
CA ALA A 49 12.97 2.26 -7.70
C ALA A 49 11.71 2.99 -8.16
N ILE A 50 10.56 2.73 -7.54
CA ILE A 50 9.30 3.43 -7.85
C ILE A 50 9.45 4.94 -7.68
N ASN A 51 9.93 5.39 -6.51
CA ASN A 51 10.08 6.81 -6.23
C ASN A 51 11.07 7.50 -7.18
N ARG A 52 12.06 6.77 -7.70
CA ARG A 52 13.05 7.31 -8.62
C ARG A 52 12.59 7.35 -10.07
N TYR A 53 11.84 6.34 -10.52
CA TYR A 53 11.61 6.10 -11.95
C TYR A 53 10.15 6.13 -12.38
N ILE A 54 9.19 6.09 -11.45
CA ILE A 54 7.76 5.90 -11.75
C ILE A 54 6.92 6.93 -10.96
N PRO A 55 6.98 8.23 -11.33
CA PRO A 55 6.31 9.30 -10.59
C PRO A 55 4.77 9.19 -10.59
N GLU A 56 4.19 8.38 -11.48
CA GLU A 56 2.75 8.10 -11.53
C GLU A 56 2.26 7.20 -10.38
N ILE A 57 3.18 6.56 -9.65
CA ILE A 57 2.89 5.83 -8.42
C ILE A 57 3.19 6.72 -7.22
N THR A 58 2.14 7.13 -6.52
CA THR A 58 2.30 7.77 -5.21
C THR A 58 2.45 6.70 -4.14
N VAL A 59 3.60 6.66 -3.47
CA VAL A 59 3.86 5.72 -2.37
C VAL A 59 3.65 6.40 -1.01
N LYS A 60 2.91 5.74 -0.12
CA LYS A 60 2.77 6.11 1.29
C LYS A 60 3.09 4.92 2.19
N GLN A 61 3.83 5.17 3.26
CA GLN A 61 4.21 4.15 4.23
C GLN A 61 3.71 4.56 5.61
N TYR A 62 2.93 3.68 6.23
CA TYR A 62 2.28 3.87 7.53
C TYR A 62 2.88 2.95 8.59
N GLY A 63 4.20 2.75 8.54
CA GLY A 63 4.94 1.98 9.52
C GLY A 63 6.10 2.77 10.11
N ARG A 64 6.47 2.47 11.36
CA ARG A 64 7.45 3.23 12.14
C ARG A 64 8.92 2.82 11.89
N GLY A 65 9.20 2.08 10.82
CA GLY A 65 10.57 1.68 10.43
C GLY A 65 11.10 0.39 11.08
N CYS A 66 10.34 -0.20 11.99
CA CYS A 66 10.60 -1.48 12.64
C CYS A 66 9.60 -2.55 12.16
N PHE A 67 10.01 -3.82 12.17
CA PHE A 67 9.04 -4.91 12.10
C PHE A 67 8.31 -4.99 13.43
N ILE A 68 6.99 -5.14 13.39
CA ILE A 68 6.20 -5.47 14.58
C ILE A 68 6.46 -6.95 14.87
N VAL A 69 7.41 -7.21 15.77
CA VAL A 69 7.79 -8.58 16.20
C VAL A 69 6.98 -9.03 17.42
N ASN A 70 6.47 -8.07 18.21
CA ASN A 70 5.64 -8.28 19.40
C ASN A 70 4.22 -7.72 19.15
N GLU A 71 3.43 -7.54 20.22
CA GLU A 71 2.16 -6.80 20.12
C GLU A 71 2.41 -5.36 19.61
N PRO A 72 1.53 -4.82 18.75
CA PRO A 72 1.65 -3.46 18.25
C PRO A 72 1.51 -2.45 19.39
N THR A 73 2.30 -1.39 19.36
CA THR A 73 2.15 -0.31 20.35
C THR A 73 0.96 0.58 20.02
N SER A 74 0.57 1.46 20.95
CA SER A 74 -0.44 2.50 20.70
C SER A 74 -0.09 3.35 19.48
N GLU A 75 1.19 3.62 19.26
CA GLU A 75 1.66 4.40 18.12
C GLU A 75 1.57 3.63 16.81
N ASP A 76 1.79 2.32 16.81
CA ASP A 76 1.62 1.48 15.63
C ASP A 76 0.15 1.43 15.20
N ILE A 77 -0.76 1.25 16.16
CA ILE A 77 -2.22 1.28 15.92
C ILE A 77 -2.65 2.65 15.41
N GLN A 78 -2.12 3.72 16.00
CA GLN A 78 -2.46 5.09 15.57
C GLN A 78 -1.99 5.36 14.14
N ALA A 79 -0.77 4.94 13.77
CA ALA A 79 -0.27 5.08 12.40
C ALA A 79 -1.10 4.26 11.39
N ALA A 80 -1.54 3.06 11.77
CA ALA A 80 -2.43 2.24 10.94
C ALA A 80 -3.79 2.93 10.73
N LYS A 81 -4.38 3.50 11.79
CA LYS A 81 -5.65 4.25 11.71
C LYS A 81 -5.54 5.47 10.80
N GLU A 82 -4.48 6.26 10.95
CA GLU A 82 -4.21 7.41 10.07
C GLU A 82 -4.07 6.99 8.61
N GLY A 83 -3.36 5.88 8.35
CA GLY A 83 -3.24 5.35 7.00
C GLY A 83 -4.56 4.84 6.41
N LEU A 84 -5.42 4.23 7.23
CA LEU A 84 -6.76 3.81 6.81
C LEU A 84 -7.67 5.00 6.52
N GLU A 85 -7.56 6.07 7.30
CA GLU A 85 -8.29 7.31 7.07
C GLU A 85 -7.85 7.99 5.77
N GLU A 86 -6.55 8.16 5.55
CA GLU A 86 -6.01 8.71 4.30
C GLU A 86 -6.42 7.85 3.10
N ALA A 87 -6.29 6.53 3.19
CA ALA A 87 -6.71 5.60 2.15
C ALA A 87 -8.21 5.73 1.81
N SER A 88 -9.07 5.90 2.82
CA SER A 88 -10.51 6.12 2.62
C SER A 88 -10.79 7.40 1.83
N VAL A 89 -10.08 8.48 2.15
CA VAL A 89 -10.16 9.76 1.40
C VAL A 89 -9.67 9.56 -0.03
N VAL A 90 -8.53 8.91 -0.22
CA VAL A 90 -7.92 8.64 -1.54
C VAL A 90 -8.87 7.84 -2.44
N ILE A 91 -9.47 6.77 -1.91
CA ILE A 91 -10.44 5.93 -2.65
C ILE A 91 -11.63 6.75 -3.11
N ARG A 92 -12.15 7.65 -2.26
CA ARG A 92 -13.32 8.50 -2.56
C ARG A 92 -12.99 9.66 -3.49
N SER A 93 -11.73 10.08 -3.56
CA SER A 93 -11.30 11.25 -4.32
C SER A 93 -11.44 11.09 -5.85
N GLY A 94 -11.38 9.85 -6.36
CA GLY A 94 -11.35 9.57 -7.79
C GLY A 94 -10.06 10.02 -8.51
N GLN A 95 -9.02 10.44 -7.77
CA GLN A 95 -7.77 10.95 -8.37
C GLN A 95 -6.84 9.84 -8.89
N TYR A 96 -7.05 8.60 -8.44
CA TYR A 96 -6.24 7.43 -8.79
C TYR A 96 -7.11 6.38 -9.45
N ASP A 97 -6.59 5.74 -10.50
CA ASP A 97 -7.28 4.65 -11.18
C ASP A 97 -7.13 3.32 -10.43
N VAL A 98 -6.02 3.15 -9.69
CA VAL A 98 -5.75 1.97 -8.87
C VAL A 98 -5.26 2.41 -7.49
N VAL A 99 -5.88 1.87 -6.44
CA VAL A 99 -5.46 2.05 -5.05
C VAL A 99 -5.07 0.69 -4.49
N ILE A 100 -3.83 0.59 -4.02
CA ILE A 100 -3.27 -0.64 -3.43
C ILE A 100 -3.02 -0.39 -1.95
N LEU A 101 -3.55 -1.28 -1.11
CA LEU A 101 -3.38 -1.28 0.34
C LEU A 101 -2.60 -2.55 0.74
N ASP A 102 -1.27 -2.48 0.74
CA ASP A 102 -0.38 -3.58 1.08
C ASP A 102 -0.31 -3.77 2.60
N GLU A 103 -0.47 -5.02 3.07
CA GLU A 103 -0.61 -5.38 4.50
C GLU A 103 -1.84 -4.79 5.21
N ALA A 104 -2.87 -4.35 4.47
CA ALA A 104 -4.09 -3.78 5.05
C ALA A 104 -4.82 -4.72 6.02
N THR A 105 -4.72 -6.04 5.83
CA THR A 105 -5.33 -7.01 6.75
C THR A 105 -4.73 -6.95 8.14
N ILE A 106 -3.45 -6.58 8.26
CA ILE A 106 -2.81 -6.39 9.57
C ILE A 106 -3.30 -5.10 10.21
N ALA A 107 -3.38 -4.01 9.43
CA ALA A 107 -3.90 -2.72 9.89
C ALA A 107 -5.37 -2.74 10.31
N LEU A 108 -6.17 -3.68 9.80
CA LEU A 108 -7.57 -3.86 10.19
C LEU A 108 -7.76 -4.80 11.37
N HIS A 109 -6.77 -5.64 11.67
CA HIS A 109 -6.87 -6.63 12.75
C HIS A 109 -6.56 -6.04 14.12
N TYR A 110 -5.64 -5.08 14.16
CA TYR A 110 -5.18 -4.36 15.36
C TYR A 110 -5.65 -2.91 15.33
#